data_AF-A0A7R9VMT5-F1
#
_entry.id   AF-A0A7R9VMT5-F1
#
_cell.length_a   1.000
_cell.length_b   1.000
_cell.length_c   1.000
_cell.angle_alpha   90.00
_cell.angle_beta   90.00
_cell.angle_gamma   90.00
#
_symmetry.space_group_name_H-M   'P 1'
#
loop_
_entity.id
_entity.type
_entity.pdbx_description
1 polymer ?
#
loop_
_entity_poly.entity_id
_entity_poly.type
_entity_poly.pdbx_seq_one_letter_code
_entity_poly.pdbx_strand_id
1 'polypeptide(L)'
;MLWVGERTRKVDGAHVEFARGIPNPIGVKISGKCTADELLRICNVLNPDNIPGHLSLIIRMGASTLQKSLPDLIRAIQREGKSVVWVS
;
A
#
# COMPACT_ATOMS: atom_id res chain seq x y z
N MET A 1 10.76 -11.41 0.49
CA MET A 1 9.59 -10.52 0.46
C MET A 1 9.17 -10.35 -0.99
N LEU A 2 7.89 -10.58 -1.31
CA LEU A 2 7.32 -10.33 -2.64
C LEU A 2 6.69 -8.94 -2.69
N TRP A 3 6.50 -8.36 -3.88
CA TRP A 3 5.77 -7.10 -4.00
C TRP A 3 4.86 -7.05 -5.24
N VAL A 4 3.80 -6.26 -5.14
CA VAL A 4 2.90 -5.90 -6.25
C VAL A 4 3.31 -4.54 -6.81
N GLY A 5 3.46 -4.46 -8.13
CA GLY A 5 3.91 -3.25 -8.82
C GLY A 5 2.78 -2.26 -9.08
N GLU A 6 3.14 -0.99 -9.36
CA GLU A 6 2.18 0.10 -9.64
C GLU A 6 1.20 -0.25 -10.77
N ARG A 7 1.66 -0.98 -11.79
CA ARG A 7 0.85 -1.36 -12.96
C ARG A 7 0.01 -2.61 -12.74
N THR A 8 0.18 -3.29 -11.61
CA THR A 8 -0.47 -4.57 -11.30
C THR A 8 -1.21 -4.58 -9.97
N ARG A 9 -1.22 -3.46 -9.22
CA ARG A 9 -1.87 -3.32 -7.91
C ARG A 9 -3.36 -3.00 -7.94
N LYS A 10 -4.05 -3.36 -9.03
CA LYS A 10 -5.50 -3.21 -9.12
C LYS A 10 -6.14 -4.06 -8.02
N VAL A 11 -6.97 -3.48 -7.16
CA VAL A 11 -7.50 -4.11 -5.94
C VAL A 11 -8.22 -5.44 -6.22
N ASP A 12 -8.96 -5.51 -7.31
CA ASP A 12 -9.68 -6.68 -7.81
C ASP A 12 -8.89 -7.47 -8.88
N GLY A 13 -7.59 -7.20 -9.02
CA GLY A 13 -6.72 -7.82 -10.01
C GLY A 13 -6.00 -9.06 -9.50
N ALA A 14 -5.59 -9.93 -10.43
CA ALA A 14 -4.98 -11.23 -10.12
C ALA A 14 -3.73 -11.17 -9.22
N HIS A 15 -2.91 -10.13 -9.33
CA HIS A 15 -1.70 -10.02 -8.51
C HIS A 15 -2.03 -9.71 -7.04
N VAL A 16 -3.06 -8.88 -6.81
CA VAL A 16 -3.54 -8.58 -5.46
C VAL A 16 -4.24 -9.80 -4.87
N GLU A 17 -5.04 -10.53 -5.66
CA GLU A 17 -5.66 -11.77 -5.22
C GLU A 17 -4.63 -12.84 -4.85
N PHE A 18 -3.58 -13.01 -5.67
CA PHE A 18 -2.47 -13.89 -5.33
C PHE A 18 -1.78 -13.48 -4.02
N ALA A 19 -1.46 -12.19 -3.88
CA ALA A 19 -0.78 -11.68 -2.69
C ALA A 19 -1.63 -11.78 -1.41
N ARG A 20 -2.96 -11.68 -1.52
CA ARG A 20 -3.91 -11.85 -0.41
C ARG A 20 -3.90 -13.26 0.18
N GLY A 21 -3.60 -14.27 -0.65
CA GLY A 21 -3.68 -15.68 -0.26
C GLY A 21 -2.42 -16.28 0.35
N ILE A 22 -1.30 -15.54 0.40
CA ILE A 22 -0.01 -16.06 0.86
C ILE A 22 0.40 -15.44 2.21
N PRO A 23 1.09 -16.19 3.10
CA PRO A 23 1.44 -15.71 4.43
C PRO A 23 2.69 -14.81 4.45
N ASN A 24 3.38 -14.66 3.32
CA ASN A 24 4.59 -13.85 3.23
C ASN A 24 4.30 -12.37 3.51
N PRO A 25 5.22 -11.61 4.12
CA PRO A 25 5.14 -10.15 4.08
C PRO A 25 5.11 -9.64 2.63
N ILE A 26 4.19 -8.70 2.37
CA ILE A 26 3.89 -8.17 1.04
C ILE A 26 4.31 -6.70 0.96
N GLY A 27 5.01 -6.34 -0.13
CA GLY A 27 5.21 -4.97 -0.54
C GLY A 27 4.18 -4.52 -1.59
N VAL A 28 3.76 -3.26 -1.57
CA VAL A 28 2.98 -2.66 -2.67
C VAL A 28 3.62 -1.34 -3.07
N LYS A 29 3.87 -1.15 -4.37
CA LYS A 29 4.37 0.12 -4.89
C LYS A 29 3.27 1.17 -4.90
N ILE A 30 3.55 2.35 -4.37
CA ILE A 30 2.63 3.48 -4.32
C ILE A 30 3.25 4.65 -5.08
N SER A 31 2.61 5.06 -6.18
CA SER A 31 2.97 6.26 -6.93
C SER A 31 2.14 7.47 -6.51
N GLY A 32 2.49 8.66 -7.04
CA GLY A 32 1.72 9.89 -6.82
C GLY A 32 0.32 9.91 -7.43
N LYS A 33 -0.09 8.85 -8.13
CA LYS A 33 -1.46 8.67 -8.64
C LYS A 33 -2.39 7.97 -7.64
N CYS A 34 -1.83 7.39 -6.57
CA CYS A 34 -2.61 6.67 -5.59
C CYS A 34 -3.41 7.65 -4.71
N THR A 35 -4.70 7.38 -4.55
CA THR A 35 -5.57 8.15 -3.65
C THR A 35 -5.61 7.51 -2.27
N ALA A 36 -6.03 8.27 -1.25
CA ALA A 36 -6.22 7.74 0.10
C ALA A 36 -7.21 6.57 0.11
N ASP A 37 -8.34 6.68 -0.59
CA ASP A 37 -9.36 5.63 -0.64
C ASP A 37 -8.83 4.35 -1.31
N GLU A 38 -8.07 4.50 -2.40
CA GLU A 38 -7.44 3.36 -3.06
C GLU A 38 -6.43 2.66 -2.13
N LEU A 39 -5.59 3.45 -1.45
CA LEU A 39 -4.62 2.94 -0.50
C LEU A 39 -5.28 2.16 0.65
N LEU A 40 -6.35 2.70 1.22
CA LEU A 40 -7.09 2.05 2.30
C LEU A 40 -7.75 0.74 1.85
N ARG A 41 -8.28 0.69 0.61
CA ARG A 41 -8.79 -0.55 0.03
C ARG A 41 -7.69 -1.60 -0.15
N ILE A 42 -6.50 -1.19 -0.60
CA ILE A 42 -5.33 -2.09 -0.68
C ILE A 42 -4.98 -2.64 0.70
N CYS A 43 -4.93 -1.80 1.74
CA CYS A 43 -4.65 -2.24 3.10
C CYS A 43 -5.71 -3.23 3.62
N ASN A 44 -6.99 -2.98 3.37
CA ASN A 44 -8.07 -3.88 3.79
C ASN A 44 -8.01 -5.25 3.11
N VAL A 45 -7.54 -5.31 1.86
CA VAL A 45 -7.44 -6.56 1.11
C VAL A 45 -6.16 -7.34 1.47
N LEU A 46 -5.02 -6.66 1.59
CA LEU A 46 -3.73 -7.32 1.78
C LEU A 46 -3.29 -7.45 3.23
N ASN A 47 -3.93 -6.74 4.17
CA ASN A 47 -3.69 -6.87 5.60
C ASN A 47 -5.00 -6.74 6.39
N PRO A 48 -5.99 -7.63 6.16
CA PRO A 48 -7.31 -7.52 6.77
C PRO A 48 -7.26 -7.55 8.29
N ASP A 49 -6.37 -8.37 8.86
CA ASP A 49 -6.18 -8.53 10.31
C ASP A 49 -5.25 -7.47 10.93
N ASN A 50 -4.80 -6.49 10.12
CA ASN A 50 -3.97 -5.38 10.54
C ASN A 50 -2.67 -5.79 11.26
N ILE A 51 -2.06 -6.90 10.83
CA ILE A 51 -0.86 -7.47 11.45
C ILE A 51 0.33 -6.53 11.22
N PRO A 52 0.99 -6.00 12.26
CA PRO A 52 2.15 -5.14 12.11
C PRO A 52 3.29 -5.84 11.36
N GLY A 53 3.90 -5.15 10.40
CA GLY A 53 5.00 -5.69 9.59
C GLY A 53 4.57 -6.58 8.41
N HIS A 54 3.30 -6.94 8.28
CA HIS A 54 2.82 -7.77 7.17
C HIS A 54 2.80 -7.00 5.84
N LEU A 55 2.39 -5.73 5.85
CA LEU A 55 2.26 -4.90 4.65
C LEU A 55 3.27 -3.75 4.63
N SER A 56 4.07 -3.68 3.57
CA SER A 56 5.00 -2.58 3.29
C SER A 56 4.49 -1.70 2.14
N LEU A 57 4.39 -0.40 2.35
CA LEU A 57 4.06 0.60 1.33
C LEU A 57 5.35 1.19 0.77
N ILE A 58 5.67 0.86 -0.48
CA ILE A 58 6.91 1.24 -1.16
C ILE A 58 6.65 2.51 -1.98
N ILE A 59 7.07 3.66 -1.46
CA ILE A 59 6.80 4.98 -2.02
C ILE A 59 7.75 5.27 -3.17
N ARG A 60 7.19 5.38 -4.37
CA ARG A 60 7.91 5.78 -5.58
C ARG A 60 7.20 6.98 -6.21
N MET A 61 7.30 8.09 -5.48
CA MET A 61 6.87 9.41 -5.95
C MET A 61 8.12 10.20 -6.33
N GLY A 62 8.12 10.85 -7.49
CA GLY A 62 9.17 11.81 -7.83
C GLY A 62 9.21 12.95 -6.79
N ALA A 63 10.38 13.55 -6.60
CA ALA A 63 10.60 14.55 -5.55
C ALA A 63 9.57 15.70 -5.57
N SER A 64 9.16 16.16 -6.76
CA SER A 64 8.18 17.24 -6.95
C SER A 64 6.75 16.88 -6.49
N THR A 65 6.40 15.60 -6.50
CA THR A 65 5.05 15.12 -6.10
C THR A 65 5.03 14.68 -4.65
N LEU A 66 6.14 14.15 -4.14
CA LEU A 66 6.22 13.52 -2.82
C LEU A 66 5.73 14.43 -1.69
N GLN A 67 6.21 15.68 -1.64
CA GLN A 67 5.83 16.63 -0.59
C GLN A 67 4.35 16.99 -0.60
N LYS A 68 3.68 16.90 -1.76
CA LYS A 68 2.27 17.25 -1.90
C LYS A 68 1.36 16.06 -1.58
N SER A 69 1.71 14.86 -2.07
CA SER A 69 0.81 13.71 -2.02
C SER A 69 1.02 12.79 -0.82
N LEU A 70 2.27 12.56 -0.40
CA LEU A 70 2.56 11.58 0.65
C LEU A 70 1.95 11.93 2.03
N PRO A 71 1.95 13.21 2.48
CA PRO A 71 1.34 13.55 3.77
C PRO A 71 -0.14 13.17 3.88
N ASP A 72 -0.91 13.31 2.80
CA ASP A 72 -2.34 12.95 2.78
C ASP A 72 -2.55 11.44 2.94
N LEU A 73 -1.71 10.64 2.28
CA LEU A 73 -1.74 9.18 2.40
C LEU A 73 -1.35 8.72 3.82
N ILE A 74 -0.31 9.32 4.41
CA ILE A 74 0.11 9.02 5.78
C ILE A 74 -1.03 9.33 6.76
N ARG A 75 -1.66 10.51 6.63
CA ARG A 75 -2.79 10.91 7.50
C ARG A 75 -3.96 9.95 7.38
N ALA A 76 -4.28 9.48 6.17
CA ALA A 76 -5.33 8.49 5.96
C ALA A 76 -5.02 7.15 6.66
N ILE A 77 -3.80 6.62 6.48
CA ILE A 77 -3.35 5.39 7.17
C ILE A 77 -3.44 5.52 8.70
N GLN A 78 -2.97 6.66 9.24
CA GLN A 78 -2.99 6.92 10.67
C GLN A 78 -4.41 7.05 11.23
N ARG A 79 -5.28 7.79 10.54
CA ARG A 79 -6.68 7.98 10.95
C ARG A 79 -7.44 6.65 11.01
N GLU A 80 -7.20 5.77 10.04
CA GLU A 80 -7.84 4.44 9.99
C GLU A 80 -7.11 3.38 10.84
N GLY A 81 -6.06 3.76 11.58
CA GLY A 81 -5.31 2.86 12.46
C GLY A 81 -4.62 1.70 11.73
N LYS A 82 -4.24 1.88 10.46
CA LYS A 82 -3.60 0.84 9.65
C LYS A 82 -2.12 0.68 9.99
N SER A 83 -1.72 -0.55 10.28
CA SER A 83 -0.34 -0.95 10.58
C SER A 83 0.39 -1.32 9.30
N VAL A 84 1.31 -0.46 8.89
CA VAL A 84 2.10 -0.62 7.67
C VAL A 84 3.56 -0.21 7.89
N VAL A 85 4.47 -0.75 7.08
CA VAL A 85 5.86 -0.30 7.02
C VAL A 85 6.01 0.65 5.84
N TRP A 86 6.53 1.86 6.07
CA TRP A 86 6.84 2.81 5.00
C TRP A 86 8.25 2.57 4.49
N VAL A 87 8.39 2.42 3.17
CA VAL A 87 9.67 2.22 2.49
C VAL A 87 9.80 3.27 1.40
N SER A 88 10.96 3.92 1.30
CA SER A 88 11.30 4.81 0.17
C SER A 88 11.94 4.00 -0.95
#